data_AF-A0A944WVS2-F1
#
_entry.id   AF-A0A944WVS2-F1
#
_cell.length_a   1.000
_cell.length_b   1.000
_cell.length_c   1.000
_cell.angle_alpha   90.00
_cell.angle_beta   90.00
_cell.angle_gamma   90.00
#
_symmetry.space_group_name_H-M   'P 1'
#
loop_
_entity.id
_entity.type
_entity.pdbx_description
1 polymer ?
#
loop_
_entity_poly.entity_id
_entity_poly.type
_entity_poly.pdbx_seq_one_letter_code
_entity_poly.pdbx_strand_id
1 'polypeptide(L)'
;MVFSLFGKSIKTQEKELRSELSKDKFVAEFENTLGAFKIVPTVRPGKSVEFCQVEAAACYILEEGIKQADAKGLIKTIKDLEAAAVFSVVAVEFMGRYWGVSESDRRALQGIVPGVVFPRVSGKLMGSKAADVVGQCVTKGVVRYASNSNRKKFSNIISRIESDLSQFVSQRDPVYLDTFSRYMNELR
;
A
#
# COMPACT_ATOMS: atom_id res chain seq x y z
N MET A 1 -15.13 -6.87 -46.04
CA MET A 1 -14.88 -7.63 -44.81
C MET A 1 -14.32 -6.69 -43.76
N VAL A 2 -15.14 -6.28 -42.79
CA VAL A 2 -14.73 -5.42 -41.66
C VAL A 2 -14.94 -6.27 -40.42
N PHE A 3 -13.86 -6.79 -39.83
CA PHE A 3 -13.90 -7.63 -38.64
C PHE A 3 -13.27 -6.91 -37.44
N SER A 4 -14.03 -6.93 -36.34
CA SER A 4 -13.57 -6.86 -34.95
C SER A 4 -13.17 -5.49 -34.37
N LEU A 5 -14.18 -4.65 -34.11
CA LEU A 5 -14.25 -3.83 -32.91
C LEU A 5 -15.40 -4.37 -32.05
N PHE A 6 -15.27 -4.32 -30.73
CA PHE A 6 -16.21 -4.81 -29.68
C PHE A 6 -16.06 -6.27 -29.24
N GLY A 7 -15.10 -6.48 -28.33
CA GLY A 7 -14.89 -7.72 -27.60
C GLY A 7 -14.65 -7.53 -26.10
N LYS A 8 -15.37 -6.61 -25.43
CA LYS A 8 -15.44 -6.60 -23.97
C LYS A 8 -16.90 -6.69 -23.53
N SER A 9 -17.19 -7.64 -22.63
CA SER A 9 -18.55 -7.82 -22.10
C SER A 9 -19.00 -6.57 -21.35
N ILE A 10 -20.30 -6.27 -21.34
CA ILE A 10 -20.88 -5.13 -20.61
C ILE A 10 -20.47 -5.14 -19.13
N LYS A 11 -20.33 -6.31 -18.49
CA LYS A 11 -19.82 -6.44 -17.12
C LYS A 11 -18.35 -6.06 -16.97
N THR A 12 -17.53 -6.36 -18.00
CA THR A 12 -16.11 -5.97 -18.04
C THR A 12 -16.00 -4.47 -18.21
N GLN A 13 -16.80 -3.88 -19.10
CA GLN A 13 -16.86 -2.44 -19.31
C GLN A 13 -17.40 -1.72 -18.08
N GLU A 14 -18.47 -2.19 -17.42
CA GLU A 14 -18.98 -1.62 -16.18
C GLU A 14 -17.97 -1.73 -15.03
N LYS A 15 -17.24 -2.85 -14.93
CA LYS A 15 -16.19 -3.00 -13.91
C LYS A 15 -15.00 -2.08 -14.21
N GLU A 16 -14.62 -1.93 -15.47
CA GLU A 16 -13.59 -1.00 -15.92
C GLU A 16 -14.02 0.45 -15.66
N LEU A 17 -15.24 0.84 -16.07
CA LEU A 17 -15.84 2.15 -15.79
C LEU A 17 -15.98 2.42 -14.30
N ARG A 18 -16.41 1.45 -13.48
CA ARG A 18 -16.44 1.60 -12.01
C ARG A 18 -15.05 1.69 -11.41
N SER A 19 -14.06 1.00 -11.99
CA SER A 19 -12.67 1.07 -11.55
C SER A 19 -12.00 2.39 -11.96
N GLU A 20 -12.35 2.95 -13.11
CA GLU A 20 -11.96 4.28 -13.57
C GLU A 20 -12.65 5.36 -12.73
N LEU A 21 -13.95 5.20 -12.42
CA LEU A 21 -14.63 6.07 -11.47
C LEU A 21 -13.99 6.01 -10.07
N SER A 22 -13.51 4.82 -9.65
CA SER A 22 -12.80 4.68 -8.38
C SER A 22 -11.41 5.32 -8.40
N LYS A 23 -10.74 5.33 -9.57
CA LYS A 23 -9.48 6.02 -9.80
C LYS A 23 -9.67 7.54 -9.78
N ASP A 24 -10.61 8.07 -10.55
CA ASP A 24 -10.85 9.51 -10.64
C ASP A 24 -11.33 10.05 -9.30
N LYS A 25 -12.16 9.27 -8.58
CA LYS A 25 -12.56 9.58 -7.22
C LYS A 25 -11.39 9.50 -6.23
N PHE A 26 -10.50 8.50 -6.37
CA PHE A 26 -9.28 8.45 -5.57
C PHE A 26 -8.43 9.71 -5.79
N VAL A 27 -8.19 10.08 -7.05
CA VAL A 27 -7.39 11.25 -7.41
C VAL A 27 -8.02 12.54 -6.87
N ALA A 28 -9.34 12.69 -7.01
CA ALA A 28 -10.06 13.86 -6.49
C ALA A 28 -9.97 14.00 -4.95
N GLU A 29 -9.82 12.89 -4.23
CA GLU A 29 -9.88 12.87 -2.76
C GLU A 29 -8.51 12.69 -2.08
N PHE A 30 -7.45 12.36 -2.83
CA PHE A 30 -6.17 12.02 -2.23
C PHE A 30 -5.53 13.20 -1.52
N GLU A 31 -5.45 14.38 -2.15
CA GLU A 31 -4.92 15.59 -1.50
C GLU A 31 -5.76 16.03 -0.30
N ASN A 32 -7.09 15.92 -0.41
CA ASN A 32 -8.00 16.18 0.70
C ASN A 32 -7.73 15.24 1.87
N THR A 33 -7.39 13.97 1.58
CA THR A 33 -7.02 12.99 2.59
C THR A 33 -5.70 13.35 3.26
N LEU A 34 -4.68 13.76 2.48
CA LEU A 34 -3.43 14.25 3.04
C LEU A 34 -3.66 15.42 4.01
N GLY A 35 -4.49 16.39 3.60
CA GLY A 35 -4.86 17.54 4.42
C GLY A 35 -5.62 17.15 5.69
N ALA A 36 -6.63 16.28 5.59
CA ALA A 36 -7.47 15.87 6.70
C ALA A 36 -6.68 15.16 7.82
N PHE A 37 -5.71 14.33 7.44
CA PHE A 37 -4.85 13.62 8.39
C PHE A 37 -3.55 14.35 8.70
N LYS A 38 -3.37 15.59 8.21
CA LYS A 38 -2.15 16.39 8.37
C LYS A 38 -0.89 15.61 7.93
N ILE A 39 -1.01 14.82 6.86
CA ILE A 39 0.09 14.07 6.27
C ILE A 39 0.90 15.07 5.43
N VAL A 40 2.09 15.42 5.92
CA VAL A 40 2.95 16.41 5.27
C VAL A 40 4.04 15.72 4.45
N PRO A 41 4.04 15.86 3.11
CA PRO A 41 5.11 15.35 2.26
C PRO A 41 6.45 15.99 2.61
N THR A 42 7.49 15.18 2.74
CA THR A 42 8.87 15.69 2.84
C THR A 42 9.43 15.82 1.43
N VAL A 43 9.83 17.03 1.04
CA VAL A 43 10.42 17.27 -0.28
C VAL A 43 11.76 16.53 -0.39
N ARG A 44 11.92 15.73 -1.44
CA ARG A 44 13.18 15.03 -1.74
C ARG A 44 13.82 15.60 -3.01
N PRO A 45 15.11 15.99 -2.97
CA PRO A 45 15.81 16.45 -4.16
C PRO A 45 15.75 15.41 -5.30
N GLY A 46 15.39 15.87 -6.50
CA GLY A 46 15.31 15.02 -7.69
C GLY A 46 14.11 14.09 -7.74
N LYS A 47 13.12 14.24 -6.84
CA LYS A 47 11.86 13.47 -6.85
C LYS A 47 10.66 14.37 -7.14
N SER A 48 9.63 13.80 -7.74
CA SER A 48 8.40 14.52 -8.08
C SER A 48 7.55 14.80 -6.83
N VAL A 49 6.54 15.66 -6.99
CA VAL A 49 5.58 15.94 -5.90
C VAL A 49 4.77 14.68 -5.59
N GLU A 50 4.36 13.95 -6.62
CA GLU A 50 3.62 12.69 -6.52
C GLU A 50 4.41 11.64 -5.75
N PHE A 51 5.73 11.56 -5.99
CA PHE A 51 6.63 10.69 -5.21
C PHE A 51 6.52 11.01 -3.71
N CYS A 52 6.68 12.29 -3.35
CA CYS A 52 6.74 12.71 -1.96
C CYS A 52 5.38 12.55 -1.27
N GLN A 53 4.28 12.80 -1.99
CA GLN A 53 2.92 12.58 -1.49
C GLN A 53 2.61 11.11 -1.26
N VAL A 54 2.96 10.23 -2.21
CA VAL A 54 2.78 8.77 -2.05
C VAL A 54 3.68 8.22 -0.96
N GLU A 55 4.92 8.69 -0.84
CA GLU A 55 5.80 8.32 0.28
C GLU A 55 5.14 8.62 1.63
N ALA A 56 4.68 9.86 1.82
CA ALA A 56 4.09 10.29 3.08
C ALA A 56 2.79 9.55 3.39
N ALA A 57 1.92 9.37 2.39
CA ALA A 57 0.69 8.60 2.55
C ALA A 57 0.96 7.13 2.87
N ALA A 58 1.91 6.50 2.17
CA ALA A 58 2.26 5.10 2.40
C ALA A 58 2.88 4.90 3.78
N CYS A 59 3.73 5.83 4.23
CA CYS A 59 4.26 5.82 5.58
C CYS A 59 3.13 5.90 6.60
N TYR A 60 2.19 6.84 6.44
CA TYR A 60 1.04 6.99 7.34
C TYR A 60 0.18 5.71 7.38
N ILE A 61 -0.19 5.16 6.22
CA ILE A 61 -1.01 3.95 6.11
C ILE A 61 -0.33 2.75 6.78
N LEU A 62 0.96 2.54 6.51
CA LEU A 62 1.72 1.45 7.10
C LEU A 62 1.85 1.63 8.62
N GLU A 63 2.14 2.85 9.07
CA GLU A 63 2.30 3.18 10.48
C GLU A 63 1.01 2.93 11.27
N GLU A 64 -0.12 3.45 10.79
CA GLU A 64 -1.43 3.26 11.42
C GLU A 64 -1.90 1.80 11.34
N GLY A 65 -1.66 1.12 10.22
CA GLY A 65 -1.94 -0.31 10.09
C GLY A 65 -1.19 -1.12 11.15
N ILE A 66 0.11 -0.88 11.33
CA ILE A 66 0.92 -1.55 12.35
C ILE A 66 0.42 -1.22 13.76
N LYS A 67 0.10 0.04 14.07
CA LYS A 67 -0.43 0.43 15.38
C LYS A 67 -1.75 -0.29 15.70
N GLN A 68 -2.66 -0.40 14.73
CA GLN A 68 -3.92 -1.11 14.92
C GLN A 68 -3.72 -2.62 15.12
N ALA A 69 -2.78 -3.23 14.36
CA ALA A 69 -2.43 -4.63 14.53
C ALA A 69 -1.75 -4.90 15.88
N ASP A 70 -0.88 -4.00 16.34
CA ASP A 70 -0.19 -4.08 17.62
C ASP A 70 -1.17 -3.91 18.80
N ALA A 71 -2.13 -2.99 18.70
CA ALA A 71 -3.21 -2.83 19.68
C ALA A 71 -4.07 -4.10 19.85
N LYS A 72 -4.14 -4.93 18.81
CA LYS A 72 -4.79 -6.26 18.82
C LYS A 72 -3.86 -7.40 19.26
N GLY A 73 -2.61 -7.08 19.60
CA GLY A 73 -1.58 -8.04 19.95
C GLY A 73 -1.17 -8.96 18.79
N LEU A 74 -1.26 -8.51 17.54
CA LEU A 74 -0.88 -9.31 16.37
C LEU A 74 0.60 -9.19 15.99
N ILE A 75 1.24 -8.08 16.36
CA ILE A 75 2.66 -7.78 16.08
C ILE A 75 3.53 -8.35 17.21
N LYS A 76 4.14 -9.52 17.00
CA LYS A 76 4.92 -10.23 18.05
C LYS A 76 6.33 -10.61 17.60
N THR A 77 6.56 -10.73 16.30
CA THR A 77 7.74 -11.37 15.73
C THR A 77 8.24 -10.63 14.49
N ILE A 78 9.48 -10.92 14.06
CA ILE A 78 10.02 -10.37 12.81
C ILE A 78 9.17 -10.78 11.59
N LYS A 79 8.56 -11.97 11.61
CA LYS A 79 7.67 -12.45 10.53
C LYS A 79 6.44 -11.55 10.34
N ASP A 80 6.04 -10.84 11.39
CA ASP A 80 4.95 -9.88 11.34
C ASP A 80 5.32 -8.63 10.55
N LEU A 81 6.59 -8.23 10.65
CA LEU A 81 7.17 -7.13 9.87
C LEU A 81 7.37 -7.53 8.40
N GLU A 82 7.59 -8.81 8.10
CA GLU A 82 7.59 -9.31 6.72
C GLU A 82 6.18 -9.15 6.08
N ALA A 83 5.12 -9.49 6.81
CA ALA A 83 3.74 -9.28 6.35
C ALA A 83 3.42 -7.77 6.19
N ALA A 84 3.89 -6.94 7.13
CA ALA A 84 3.77 -5.49 7.03
C ALA A 84 4.53 -4.93 5.80
N ALA A 85 5.67 -5.51 5.45
CA ALA A 85 6.40 -5.14 4.23
C ALA A 85 5.61 -5.49 2.96
N VAL A 86 4.93 -6.65 2.92
CA VAL A 86 4.02 -6.97 1.80
C VAL A 86 2.88 -5.95 1.73
N PHE A 87 2.26 -5.62 2.86
CA PHE A 87 1.21 -4.61 2.93
C PHE A 87 1.70 -3.24 2.43
N SER A 88 2.91 -2.83 2.81
CA SER A 88 3.55 -1.61 2.31
C SER A 88 3.72 -1.62 0.79
N VAL A 89 4.13 -2.74 0.20
CA VAL A 89 4.25 -2.87 -1.26
C VAL A 89 2.90 -2.64 -1.92
N VAL A 90 1.83 -3.23 -1.37
CA VAL A 90 0.46 -3.05 -1.88
C VAL A 90 0.02 -1.60 -1.81
N ALA A 91 0.24 -0.94 -0.68
CA ALA A 91 -0.11 0.47 -0.50
C ALA A 91 0.63 1.37 -1.51
N VAL A 92 1.93 1.17 -1.68
CA VAL A 92 2.76 1.90 -2.65
C VAL A 92 2.31 1.66 -4.09
N GLU A 93 2.05 0.40 -4.48
CA GLU A 93 1.59 0.08 -5.83
C GLU A 93 0.21 0.64 -6.11
N PHE A 94 -0.71 0.55 -5.15
CA PHE A 94 -2.06 1.10 -5.27
C PHE A 94 -2.04 2.62 -5.45
N MET A 95 -1.48 3.35 -4.48
CA MET A 95 -1.49 4.81 -4.50
C MET A 95 -0.61 5.35 -5.63
N GLY A 96 0.57 4.77 -5.84
CA GLY A 96 1.48 5.22 -6.88
C GLY A 96 0.91 5.05 -8.28
N ARG A 97 0.17 3.95 -8.56
CA ARG A 97 -0.48 3.78 -9.87
C ARG A 97 -1.59 4.79 -10.09
N TYR A 98 -2.39 5.07 -9.06
CA TYR A 98 -3.51 6.00 -9.20
C TYR A 98 -3.10 7.46 -9.18
N TRP A 99 -2.05 7.79 -8.44
CA TRP A 99 -1.51 9.15 -8.30
C TRP A 99 -0.49 9.53 -9.38
N GLY A 100 -0.09 8.60 -10.26
CA GLY A 100 0.78 8.90 -11.40
C GLY A 100 2.29 8.82 -11.12
N VAL A 101 2.70 8.14 -10.06
CA VAL A 101 4.12 7.88 -9.74
C VAL A 101 4.69 6.87 -10.74
N SER A 102 5.91 7.13 -11.24
CA SER A 102 6.60 6.24 -12.18
C SER A 102 6.88 4.85 -11.57
N GLU A 103 7.01 3.80 -12.39
CA GLU A 103 7.26 2.46 -11.87
C GLU A 103 8.60 2.35 -11.12
N SER A 104 9.66 2.98 -11.62
CA SER A 104 10.97 3.01 -10.96
C SER A 104 10.88 3.68 -9.58
N ASP A 105 10.11 4.75 -9.47
CA ASP A 105 9.87 5.43 -8.21
C ASP A 105 9.02 4.61 -7.25
N ARG A 106 7.97 3.93 -7.72
CA ARG A 106 7.20 2.99 -6.89
C ARG A 106 8.10 1.90 -6.32
N ARG A 107 8.96 1.30 -7.14
CA ARG A 107 9.94 0.30 -6.68
C ARG A 107 10.90 0.85 -5.63
N ALA A 108 11.34 2.11 -5.75
CA ALA A 108 12.16 2.74 -4.72
C ALA A 108 11.38 2.94 -3.41
N LEU A 109 10.12 3.36 -3.50
CA LEU A 109 9.24 3.57 -2.34
C LEU A 109 8.96 2.29 -1.56
N GLN A 110 8.91 1.13 -2.22
CA GLN A 110 8.75 -0.18 -1.56
C GLN A 110 9.83 -0.45 -0.50
N GLY A 111 11.04 0.09 -0.66
CA GLY A 111 12.12 0.00 0.34
C GLY A 111 12.15 1.18 1.32
N ILE A 112 11.90 2.39 0.82
CA ILE A 112 11.96 3.62 1.64
C ILE A 112 10.88 3.60 2.73
N VAL A 113 9.64 3.27 2.37
CA VAL A 113 8.49 3.37 3.28
C VAL A 113 8.66 2.47 4.52
N PRO A 114 8.94 1.16 4.41
CA PRO A 114 9.20 0.34 5.60
C PRO A 114 10.46 0.77 6.35
N GLY A 115 11.49 1.24 5.65
CA GLY A 115 12.72 1.73 6.26
C GLY A 115 12.52 2.96 7.14
N VAL A 116 11.54 3.79 6.82
CA VAL A 116 11.13 4.94 7.63
C VAL A 116 10.21 4.50 8.79
N VAL A 117 9.25 3.62 8.52
CA VAL A 117 8.17 3.30 9.47
C VAL A 117 8.60 2.30 10.53
N PHE A 118 9.26 1.19 10.16
CA PHE A 118 9.57 0.11 11.11
C PHE A 118 10.35 0.62 12.33
N PRO A 119 11.44 1.41 12.19
CA PRO A 119 12.17 1.97 13.34
C PRO A 119 11.28 2.75 14.32
N ARG A 120 10.24 3.43 13.83
CA ARG A 120 9.36 4.29 14.64
C ARG A 120 8.35 3.48 15.46
N VAL A 121 7.72 2.48 14.85
CA VAL A 121 6.59 1.76 15.48
C VAL A 121 6.91 0.35 15.93
N SER A 122 8.03 -0.22 15.50
CA SER A 122 8.39 -1.61 15.83
C SER A 122 9.83 -1.76 16.32
N GLY A 123 10.49 -0.66 16.72
CA GLY A 123 11.88 -0.62 17.18
C GLY A 123 12.25 -1.74 18.18
N LYS A 124 11.33 -2.06 19.10
CA LYS A 124 11.52 -3.12 20.10
C LYS A 124 11.74 -4.52 19.49
N LEU A 125 11.07 -4.84 18.38
CA LEU A 125 11.20 -6.14 17.70
C LEU A 125 12.52 -6.28 16.92
N MET A 126 13.12 -5.16 16.56
CA MET A 126 14.33 -5.11 15.75
C MET A 126 15.62 -5.23 16.57
N GLY A 127 15.58 -4.85 17.84
CA GLY A 127 16.76 -4.89 18.73
C GLY A 127 17.92 -4.04 18.20
N SER A 128 19.15 -4.48 18.48
CA SER A 128 20.39 -3.75 18.13
C SER A 128 20.77 -3.81 16.65
N LYS A 129 20.09 -4.63 15.83
CA LYS A 129 20.37 -4.82 14.39
C LYS A 129 19.22 -4.35 13.51
N ALA A 130 18.66 -3.19 13.82
CA ALA A 130 17.46 -2.70 13.15
C ALA A 130 17.60 -2.57 11.63
N ALA A 131 18.73 -2.07 11.13
CA ALA A 131 18.96 -1.94 9.69
C ALA A 131 18.91 -3.30 8.96
N ASP A 132 19.55 -4.34 9.53
CA ASP A 132 19.56 -5.68 8.95
C ASP A 132 18.15 -6.28 8.93
N VAL A 133 17.42 -6.14 10.04
CA VAL A 133 16.05 -6.67 10.16
C VAL A 133 15.11 -5.98 9.17
N VAL A 134 15.21 -4.66 9.03
CA VAL A 134 14.46 -3.90 8.01
C VAL A 134 14.79 -4.42 6.61
N GLY A 135 16.07 -4.51 6.26
CA GLY A 135 16.50 -4.96 4.94
C GLY A 135 15.99 -6.36 4.60
N GLN A 136 16.02 -7.29 5.57
CA GLN A 136 15.48 -8.64 5.41
C GLN A 136 13.96 -8.63 5.22
N CYS A 137 13.23 -7.88 6.05
CA CYS A 137 11.76 -7.82 5.96
C CYS A 137 11.30 -7.21 4.64
N VAL A 138 11.92 -6.12 4.22
CA VAL A 138 11.67 -5.46 2.93
C VAL A 138 11.90 -6.43 1.78
N THR A 139 13.09 -7.05 1.74
CA THR A 139 13.45 -7.99 0.66
C THR A 139 12.46 -9.14 0.56
N LYS A 140 12.12 -9.76 1.69
CA LYS A 140 11.15 -10.86 1.74
C LYS A 140 9.74 -10.40 1.34
N GLY A 141 9.31 -9.22 1.78
CA GLY A 141 8.02 -8.66 1.44
C GLY A 141 7.86 -8.40 -0.06
N VAL A 142 8.86 -7.76 -0.68
CA VAL A 142 8.90 -7.51 -2.13
C VAL A 142 8.90 -8.81 -2.92
N VAL A 143 9.77 -9.76 -2.56
CA VAL A 143 9.86 -11.06 -3.23
C VAL A 143 8.56 -11.84 -3.10
N ARG A 144 7.93 -11.84 -1.92
CA ARG A 144 6.66 -12.51 -1.69
C ARG A 144 5.54 -11.91 -2.55
N TYR A 145 5.42 -10.58 -2.57
CA TYR A 145 4.44 -9.90 -3.41
C TYR A 145 4.62 -10.29 -4.89
N ALA A 146 5.84 -10.19 -5.40
CA ALA A 146 6.16 -10.54 -6.78
C ALA A 146 5.88 -12.01 -7.11
N SER A 147 6.24 -12.94 -6.22
CA SER A 147 6.10 -14.39 -6.44
C SER A 147 4.65 -14.88 -6.36
N ASN A 148 3.77 -14.14 -5.71
CA ASN A 148 2.38 -14.55 -5.45
C ASN A 148 1.34 -13.71 -6.19
N SER A 149 1.72 -12.61 -6.85
CA SER A 149 0.81 -11.70 -7.57
C SER A 149 -0.11 -12.41 -8.57
N ASN A 150 0.40 -13.46 -9.25
CA ASN A 150 -0.37 -14.24 -10.21
C ASN A 150 -1.23 -15.36 -9.59
N ARG A 151 -1.14 -15.58 -8.27
CA ARG A 151 -1.92 -16.60 -7.57
C ARG A 151 -3.29 -16.03 -7.20
N LYS A 152 -4.36 -16.68 -7.67
CA LYS A 152 -5.76 -16.25 -7.48
C LYS A 152 -6.10 -15.87 -6.02
N LYS A 153 -5.70 -16.70 -5.05
CA LYS A 153 -5.97 -16.42 -3.62
C LYS A 153 -5.31 -15.11 -3.16
N PHE A 154 -4.04 -14.93 -3.49
CA PHE A 154 -3.28 -13.74 -3.12
C PHE A 154 -3.81 -12.49 -3.84
N SER A 155 -4.05 -12.58 -5.15
CA SER A 155 -4.66 -11.50 -5.94
C SER A 155 -6.02 -11.04 -5.38
N ASN A 156 -6.85 -11.97 -4.90
CA ASN A 156 -8.10 -11.63 -4.23
C ASN A 156 -7.89 -10.86 -2.91
N ILE A 157 -6.88 -11.23 -2.12
CA ILE A 157 -6.52 -10.52 -0.88
C ILE A 157 -6.04 -9.11 -1.21
N ILE A 158 -5.13 -8.97 -2.19
CA ILE A 158 -4.64 -7.67 -2.65
C ILE A 158 -5.80 -6.79 -3.11
N SER A 159 -6.74 -7.32 -3.90
CA SER A 159 -7.91 -6.56 -4.36
C SER A 159 -8.79 -6.06 -3.20
N ARG A 160 -8.88 -6.81 -2.10
CA ARG A 160 -9.63 -6.39 -0.90
C ARG A 160 -8.89 -5.30 -0.13
N ILE A 161 -7.57 -5.42 -0.01
CA ILE A 161 -6.72 -4.38 0.58
C ILE A 161 -6.84 -3.08 -0.24
N GLU A 162 -6.70 -3.15 -1.56
CA GLU A 162 -6.86 -2.00 -2.46
C GLU A 162 -8.25 -1.37 -2.35
N SER A 163 -9.30 -2.18 -2.22
CA SER A 163 -10.66 -1.69 -1.95
C SER A 163 -10.74 -0.93 -0.62
N ASP A 164 -10.17 -1.47 0.45
CA ASP A 164 -10.16 -0.79 1.75
C ASP A 164 -9.37 0.51 1.71
N LEU A 165 -8.20 0.54 1.05
CA LEU A 165 -7.41 1.76 0.86
C LEU A 165 -8.15 2.79 0.01
N SER A 166 -8.91 2.36 -0.99
CA SER A 166 -9.79 3.25 -1.77
C SER A 166 -10.87 3.89 -0.90
N GLN A 167 -11.46 3.11 0.01
CA GLN A 167 -12.46 3.62 0.96
C GLN A 167 -11.84 4.57 1.99
N PHE A 168 -10.64 4.26 2.49
CA PHE A 168 -9.89 5.16 3.35
C PHE A 168 -9.71 6.53 2.68
N VAL A 169 -9.23 6.57 1.43
CA VAL A 169 -9.04 7.85 0.71
C VAL A 169 -10.38 8.53 0.39
N SER A 170 -11.39 7.77 -0.01
CA SER A 170 -12.69 8.35 -0.39
C SER A 170 -13.48 8.90 0.80
N GLN A 171 -13.39 8.25 1.96
CA GLN A 171 -14.20 8.56 3.13
C GLN A 171 -13.42 9.28 4.24
N ARG A 172 -12.08 9.23 4.19
CA ARG A 172 -11.18 9.73 5.24
C ARG A 172 -11.48 9.11 6.61
N ASP A 173 -11.82 7.82 6.62
CA ASP A 173 -12.11 7.09 7.86
C ASP A 173 -10.98 6.10 8.18
N PRO A 174 -10.25 6.27 9.30
CA PRO A 174 -9.15 5.39 9.68
C PRO A 174 -9.58 3.94 9.98
N VAL A 175 -10.88 3.65 10.13
CA VAL A 175 -11.40 2.28 10.28
C VAL A 175 -10.98 1.37 9.12
N TYR A 176 -10.80 1.94 7.93
CA TYR A 176 -10.37 1.20 6.74
C TYR A 176 -8.89 0.82 6.77
N LEU A 177 -8.07 1.45 7.63
CA LEU A 177 -6.66 1.09 7.83
C LEU A 177 -6.50 -0.19 8.66
N ASP A 178 -7.56 -0.67 9.32
CA ASP A 178 -7.59 -1.98 9.98
C ASP A 178 -7.40 -3.15 8.99
N THR A 179 -7.47 -2.87 7.69
CA THR A 179 -7.24 -3.84 6.61
C THR A 179 -5.94 -4.64 6.81
N PHE A 180 -4.87 -4.02 7.33
CA PHE A 180 -3.65 -4.75 7.61
C PHE A 180 -3.89 -5.83 8.68
N SER A 181 -4.47 -5.48 9.83
CA SER A 181 -4.80 -6.43 10.89
C SER A 181 -5.68 -7.57 10.37
N ARG A 182 -6.64 -7.27 9.48
CA ARG A 182 -7.59 -8.26 8.92
C ARG A 182 -6.93 -9.27 8.01
N TYR A 183 -5.96 -8.87 7.19
CA TYR A 183 -5.34 -9.72 6.17
C TYR A 183 -3.90 -10.14 6.49
N MET A 184 -3.38 -9.75 7.66
CA MET A 184 -1.99 -9.99 8.05
C MET A 184 -1.58 -11.47 7.93
N ASN A 185 -2.43 -12.39 8.37
CA ASN A 185 -2.13 -13.83 8.35
C ASN A 185 -2.00 -14.36 6.93
N GLU A 186 -2.76 -13.81 5.99
CA GLU A 186 -2.73 -14.19 4.60
C GLU A 186 -1.56 -13.55 3.84
N LEU A 187 -0.94 -12.50 4.40
CA LEU A 187 0.30 -11.89 3.92
C LEU A 187 1.57 -12.57 4.49
N ARG A 188 1.42 -13.42 5.53
CA ARG A 188 2.50 -14.17 6.22
C ARG A 188 2.95 -15.44 5.52
#